data_AF-A0A9Q1UWW5-F1
#
_entry.id   AF-A0A9Q1UWW5-F1
#
_cell.length_a   1.000
_cell.length_b   1.000
_cell.length_c   1.000
_cell.angle_alpha   90.00
_cell.angle_beta   90.00
_cell.angle_gamma   90.00
#
_symmetry.space_group_name_H-M   'P 1'
#
loop_
_entity.id
_entity.type
_entity.pdbx_description
1 polymer ?
#
loop_
_entity_poly.entity_id
_entity_poly.type
_entity_poly.pdbx_seq_one_letter_code
_entity_poly.pdbx_strand_id
1 'polypeptide(L)'
;MNIQAYKVILGQSIDKTIRNPEDEITLSLSLQPDATRIIYGPKYDSFTITSTGGLPAFNQIIEAENATLLGSAQVVSGGLVSGVAYGLGKISFSINAPATGVYTLSMKYVSPESGRTVRIFINQGYYGIYTFEVTTTINPVKNKDVEITLQNGTNIIEIS
;
A
#
# COMPACT_ATOMS: atom_id res chain seq x y z
N MET A 1 35.30 -17.07 -47.75
CA MET A 1 35.24 -16.80 -46.29
C MET A 1 34.26 -15.66 -46.11
N ASN A 2 33.08 -15.95 -45.55
CA ASN A 2 31.98 -14.98 -45.48
C ASN A 2 32.04 -14.30 -44.11
N ILE A 3 32.45 -13.04 -44.07
CA ILE A 3 32.61 -12.29 -42.82
C ILE A 3 31.25 -11.71 -42.47
N GLN A 4 30.60 -12.24 -41.44
CA GLN A 4 29.35 -11.66 -40.95
C GLN A 4 29.65 -10.37 -40.17
N ALA A 5 29.06 -9.26 -40.60
CA ALA A 5 29.15 -7.98 -39.91
C ALA A 5 28.46 -8.06 -38.55
N TYR A 6 29.14 -7.64 -37.49
CA TYR A 6 28.64 -7.71 -36.12
C TYR A 6 27.87 -6.45 -35.77
N LYS A 7 26.76 -6.66 -35.07
CA LYS A 7 25.72 -5.69 -34.70
C LYS A 7 26.03 -5.14 -33.30
N VAL A 8 26.08 -3.81 -33.12
CA VAL A 8 26.42 -3.12 -31.85
C VAL A 8 25.25 -2.26 -31.36
N ILE A 9 24.99 -2.26 -30.05
CA ILE A 9 24.04 -1.34 -29.41
C ILE A 9 24.79 -0.05 -29.12
N LEU A 10 24.47 1.01 -29.88
CA LEU A 10 24.83 2.37 -29.51
C LEU A 10 23.76 2.85 -28.53
N GLY A 11 23.96 2.58 -27.24
CA GLY A 11 23.05 3.07 -26.21
C GLY A 11 23.18 4.58 -26.08
N GLN A 12 22.17 5.34 -26.51
CA GLN A 12 21.92 6.64 -25.89
C GLN A 12 21.31 6.35 -24.53
N SER A 13 21.92 6.83 -23.45
CA SER A 13 21.27 6.82 -22.14
C SER A 13 20.04 7.71 -22.25
N ILE A 14 18.85 7.14 -22.12
CA ILE A 14 17.61 7.90 -22.06
C ILE A 14 17.18 7.92 -20.60
N ASP A 15 17.44 9.03 -19.93
CA ASP A 15 16.89 9.27 -18.61
C ASP A 15 15.46 9.79 -18.78
N LYS A 16 14.47 8.99 -18.35
CA LYS A 16 13.05 9.37 -18.37
C LYS A 16 12.47 9.24 -16.97
N THR A 17 12.00 10.35 -16.43
CA THR A 17 11.28 10.38 -15.15
C THR A 17 9.82 10.00 -15.36
N ILE A 18 9.36 8.93 -14.72
CA ILE A 18 7.96 8.52 -14.66
C ILE A 18 7.25 9.40 -13.63
N ARG A 19 6.15 10.05 -14.00
CA ARG A 19 5.40 10.96 -13.13
C ARG A 19 3.97 10.50 -12.87
N ASN A 20 3.43 9.62 -13.72
CA ASN A 20 2.07 9.09 -13.61
C ASN A 20 2.02 7.57 -13.84
N PRO A 21 0.98 6.87 -13.36
CA PRO A 21 0.85 5.40 -13.50
C PRO A 21 0.75 4.89 -14.94
N GLU A 22 0.24 5.70 -15.87
CA GLU A 22 0.11 5.35 -17.30
C GLU A 22 1.41 5.63 -18.09
N ASP A 23 2.44 6.16 -17.45
CA ASP A 23 3.70 6.47 -18.11
C ASP A 23 4.50 5.18 -18.35
N GLU A 24 4.51 4.70 -19.60
CA GLU A 24 5.36 3.57 -20.00
C GLU A 24 6.76 4.04 -20.46
N ILE A 25 7.78 3.24 -20.15
CA ILE A 25 9.12 3.33 -20.73
C ILE A 25 9.34 2.11 -21.62
N THR A 26 9.36 2.32 -22.94
CA THR A 26 9.69 1.29 -23.91
C THR A 26 11.14 1.45 -24.36
N LEU A 27 12.02 0.55 -23.93
CA LEU A 27 13.43 0.56 -24.32
C LEU A 27 13.64 -0.28 -25.59
N SER A 28 13.61 0.37 -26.75
CA SER A 28 13.87 -0.29 -28.04
C SER A 28 15.36 -0.26 -28.37
N LEU A 29 16.05 -1.38 -28.18
CA LEU A 29 17.47 -1.52 -28.55
C LEU A 29 17.60 -2.01 -30.00
N SER A 30 18.16 -1.18 -30.87
CA SER A 30 18.52 -1.58 -32.23
C SER A 30 20.04 -1.76 -32.34
N LEU A 31 20.47 -2.85 -32.96
CA LEU A 31 21.89 -3.08 -33.23
C LEU A 31 22.24 -2.70 -34.67
N GLN A 32 23.20 -1.80 -34.86
CA GLN A 32 23.74 -1.45 -36.18
C GLN A 32 25.06 -2.17 -36.42
N PRO A 33 25.35 -2.70 -37.63
CA PRO A 33 26.61 -3.35 -37.88
C PRO A 33 27.79 -2.36 -37.84
N ASP A 34 28.85 -2.68 -37.10
CA ASP A 34 30.15 -1.98 -37.21
C ASP A 34 31.12 -2.92 -37.95
N ALA A 35 31.91 -2.39 -38.88
CA ALA A 35 32.68 -3.18 -39.84
C ALA A 35 34.20 -3.10 -39.64
N THR A 36 34.70 -2.48 -38.56
CA THR A 36 36.11 -2.00 -38.53
C THR A 36 37.00 -2.44 -37.35
N ARG A 37 36.54 -3.26 -36.40
CA ARG A 37 37.30 -3.60 -35.19
C ARG A 37 37.02 -5.00 -34.64
N ILE A 38 38.07 -5.82 -34.53
CA ILE A 38 38.05 -7.08 -33.79
C ILE A 38 38.37 -6.77 -32.32
N ILE A 39 37.40 -7.00 -31.43
CA ILE A 39 37.59 -6.88 -29.98
C ILE A 39 37.20 -8.22 -29.34
N TYR A 40 38.08 -8.80 -28.52
CA TYR A 40 37.71 -9.93 -27.66
C TYR A 40 36.98 -9.39 -26.42
N GLY A 41 35.65 -9.52 -26.39
CA GLY A 41 34.82 -9.16 -25.23
C GLY A 41 34.58 -10.35 -24.28
N PRO A 42 34.16 -10.13 -23.02
CA PRO A 42 33.80 -11.22 -22.11
C PRO A 42 32.63 -12.04 -22.66
N LYS A 43 32.60 -13.33 -22.31
CA LYS A 43 31.45 -14.21 -22.63
C LYS A 43 30.42 -14.10 -21.52
N TYR A 44 29.20 -13.72 -21.89
CA TYR A 44 28.06 -13.62 -20.99
C TYR A 44 27.11 -14.78 -21.23
N ASP A 45 26.53 -15.30 -20.15
CA ASP A 45 25.68 -16.51 -20.14
C ASP A 45 24.19 -16.14 -20.15
N SER A 46 23.72 -15.41 -19.13
CA SER A 46 22.37 -14.84 -19.11
C SER A 46 22.26 -13.60 -18.23
N PHE A 47 21.23 -12.79 -18.48
CA PHE A 47 20.77 -11.76 -17.56
C PHE A 47 19.30 -12.02 -17.26
N THR A 48 18.94 -12.03 -15.98
CA THR A 48 17.55 -12.14 -15.53
C THR A 48 17.17 -10.85 -14.82
N ILE A 49 16.06 -10.25 -15.24
CA ILE A 49 15.44 -9.12 -14.54
C ILE A 49 14.06 -9.59 -14.10
N THR A 50 13.84 -9.62 -12.79
CA THR A 50 12.56 -9.98 -12.18
C THR A 50 12.12 -8.89 -11.22
N SER A 51 10.91 -8.38 -11.42
CA SER A 51 10.18 -7.61 -10.41
C SER A 51 9.20 -8.56 -9.72
N THR A 52 9.45 -8.87 -8.45
CA THR A 52 8.59 -9.70 -7.63
C THR A 52 7.99 -8.85 -6.51
N GLY A 53 6.95 -8.09 -6.84
CA GLY A 53 5.98 -7.59 -5.85
C GLY A 53 6.04 -6.10 -5.57
N GLY A 54 4.99 -5.41 -6.04
CA GLY A 54 4.37 -4.21 -5.47
C GLY A 54 5.27 -3.21 -4.75
N LEU A 55 5.77 -2.23 -5.50
CA LEU A 55 6.26 -0.97 -4.95
C LEU A 55 5.50 0.20 -5.55
N PRO A 56 5.25 1.28 -4.78
CA PRO A 56 5.75 1.49 -3.42
C PRO A 56 4.91 0.78 -2.34
N ALA A 57 5.55 0.52 -1.19
CA ALA A 57 4.85 0.10 0.03
C ALA A 57 3.79 1.16 0.38
N PHE A 58 2.54 0.73 0.49
CA PHE A 58 1.44 1.60 0.88
C PHE A 58 1.35 1.66 2.41
N ASN A 59 1.63 2.83 2.99
CA ASN A 59 1.43 3.11 4.41
C ASN A 59 0.79 4.48 4.56
N GLN A 60 -0.43 4.52 5.09
CA GLN A 60 -1.17 5.75 5.36
C GLN A 60 -1.63 5.73 6.82
N ILE A 61 -1.25 6.76 7.58
CA ILE A 61 -1.73 6.98 8.96
C ILE A 61 -2.81 8.05 8.91
N ILE A 62 -3.97 7.75 9.47
CA ILE A 62 -5.06 8.70 9.68
C ILE A 62 -5.35 8.73 11.18
N GLU A 63 -5.13 9.88 11.80
CA GLU A 63 -5.46 10.09 13.21
C GLU A 63 -6.99 10.03 13.39
N ALA A 64 -7.45 9.37 14.46
CA ALA A 64 -8.86 9.06 14.65
C ALA A 64 -9.73 10.33 14.79
N GLU A 65 -9.19 11.37 15.44
CA GLU A 65 -9.83 12.68 15.61
C GLU A 65 -10.00 13.46 14.30
N ASN A 66 -9.27 13.09 13.25
CA ASN A 66 -9.38 13.69 11.92
C ASN A 66 -10.31 12.90 10.99
N ALA A 67 -10.85 11.77 11.45
CA ALA A 67 -11.82 10.98 10.70
C ALA A 67 -13.22 11.59 10.76
N THR A 68 -14.14 11.07 9.94
CA THR A 68 -15.55 11.47 10.05
C THR A 68 -16.19 10.76 11.23
N LEU A 69 -16.68 11.53 12.21
CA LEU A 69 -17.37 11.02 13.40
C LEU A 69 -18.88 11.17 13.24
N LEU A 70 -19.63 10.12 13.56
CA LEU A 70 -21.08 10.09 13.45
C LEU A 70 -21.71 9.59 14.75
N GLY A 71 -22.91 10.07 15.06
CA GLY A 71 -23.69 9.63 16.21
C GLY A 71 -23.01 10.03 17.54
N SER A 72 -22.84 9.07 18.45
CA SER A 72 -22.21 9.30 19.76
C SER A 72 -20.68 9.40 19.74
N ALA A 73 -20.04 9.18 18.59
CA ALA A 73 -18.60 9.25 18.46
C ALA A 73 -18.10 10.70 18.63
N GLN A 74 -17.09 10.90 19.48
CA GLN A 74 -16.58 12.23 19.80
C GLN A 74 -15.11 12.19 20.20
N VAL A 75 -14.39 13.27 19.90
CA VAL A 75 -13.01 13.48 20.35
C VAL A 75 -13.01 13.75 21.85
N VAL A 76 -12.13 13.07 22.58
CA VAL A 76 -11.89 13.26 24.01
C VAL A 76 -10.44 13.69 24.26
N SER A 77 -10.08 13.93 25.52
CA SER A 77 -8.74 14.37 25.90
C SER A 77 -7.64 13.48 25.31
N GLY A 78 -6.55 14.10 24.84
CA GLY A 78 -5.39 13.42 24.27
C GLY A 78 -5.53 12.98 22.81
N GLY A 79 -6.51 13.52 22.07
CA GLY A 79 -6.73 13.20 20.65
C GLY A 79 -7.44 11.85 20.41
N LEU A 80 -7.89 11.19 21.47
CA LEU A 80 -8.60 9.92 21.33
C LEU A 80 -10.05 10.14 20.89
N VAL A 81 -10.64 9.14 20.24
CA VAL A 81 -12.08 9.12 19.93
C VAL A 81 -12.77 8.09 20.84
N SER A 82 -13.85 8.52 21.49
CA SER A 82 -14.72 7.67 22.32
C SER A 82 -16.15 7.66 21.79
N GLY A 83 -17.02 6.87 22.41
CA GLY A 83 -18.44 6.80 22.03
C GLY A 83 -18.72 6.06 20.72
N VAL A 84 -17.74 5.31 20.19
CA VAL A 84 -17.94 4.34 19.10
C VAL A 84 -18.65 3.12 19.68
N ALA A 85 -19.88 2.87 19.24
CA ALA A 85 -20.75 1.86 19.81
C ALA A 85 -21.78 1.39 18.79
N TYR A 86 -22.17 0.12 18.93
CA TYR A 86 -22.96 -0.60 17.94
C TYR A 86 -24.25 0.12 17.54
N GLY A 87 -24.25 0.71 16.34
CA GLY A 87 -25.38 1.46 15.79
C GLY A 87 -25.65 2.83 16.42
N LEU A 88 -24.85 3.25 17.40
CA LEU A 88 -25.01 4.53 18.11
C LEU A 88 -23.95 5.55 17.73
N GLY A 89 -22.70 5.12 17.56
CA GLY A 89 -21.59 6.00 17.22
C GLY A 89 -20.56 5.29 16.36
N LYS A 90 -20.02 6.03 15.41
CA LYS A 90 -19.17 5.46 14.35
C LYS A 90 -18.02 6.37 14.02
N ILE A 91 -16.92 5.75 13.59
CA ILE A 91 -15.78 6.43 12.98
C ILE A 91 -15.61 5.92 11.55
N SER A 92 -15.46 6.84 10.60
CA SER A 92 -15.36 6.53 9.17
C SER A 92 -14.10 7.16 8.57
N PHE A 93 -13.28 6.31 7.96
CA PHE A 93 -12.03 6.68 7.28
C PHE A 93 -12.19 6.54 5.77
N SER A 94 -11.62 7.49 5.02
CA SER A 94 -11.50 7.41 3.56
C SER A 94 -10.03 7.20 3.18
N ILE A 95 -9.74 6.09 2.51
CA ILE A 95 -8.38 5.67 2.16
C ILE A 95 -8.29 5.46 0.66
N ASN A 96 -7.25 5.99 0.02
CA ASN A 96 -7.00 5.78 -1.40
C ASN A 96 -5.93 4.69 -1.59
N ALA A 97 -6.37 3.45 -1.84
CA ALA A 97 -5.47 2.32 -2.01
C ALA A 97 -4.90 2.29 -3.44
N PRO A 98 -3.58 2.08 -3.63
CA PRO A 98 -2.95 2.15 -4.94
C PRO A 98 -3.23 0.95 -5.85
N ALA A 99 -3.76 -0.15 -5.29
CA ALA A 99 -4.11 -1.36 -6.02
C ALA A 99 -5.22 -2.12 -5.27
N THR A 100 -5.90 -3.02 -5.96
CA THR A 100 -6.78 -3.99 -5.30
C THR A 100 -5.93 -5.05 -4.63
N GLY A 101 -6.18 -5.36 -3.36
CA GLY A 101 -5.40 -6.35 -2.64
C GLY A 101 -5.75 -6.48 -1.16
N VAL A 102 -4.99 -7.32 -0.47
CA VAL A 102 -5.06 -7.47 0.99
C VAL A 102 -4.10 -6.49 1.65
N TYR A 103 -4.60 -5.77 2.65
CA TYR A 103 -3.89 -4.77 3.42
C TYR A 103 -4.04 -5.07 4.92
N THR A 104 -3.07 -4.61 5.72
CA THR A 104 -3.17 -4.67 7.18
C THR A 104 -3.72 -3.36 7.73
N LEU A 105 -4.92 -3.41 8.32
CA LEU A 105 -5.46 -2.33 9.15
C LEU A 105 -4.92 -2.49 10.57
N SER A 106 -3.99 -1.62 10.96
CA SER A 106 -3.47 -1.56 12.33
C SER A 106 -4.17 -0.46 13.12
N MET A 107 -5.01 -0.85 14.06
CA MET A 107 -5.77 0.07 14.92
C MET A 107 -5.05 0.26 16.25
N LYS A 108 -4.61 1.47 16.55
CA LYS A 108 -4.04 1.83 17.84
C LYS A 108 -5.15 2.23 18.82
N TYR A 109 -5.21 1.61 19.99
CA TYR A 109 -6.38 1.74 20.89
C TYR A 109 -6.04 1.68 22.38
N VAL A 110 -7.02 2.11 23.17
CA VAL A 110 -7.13 1.91 24.63
C VAL A 110 -8.49 1.26 24.92
N SER A 111 -8.49 0.17 25.69
CA SER A 111 -9.68 -0.58 26.10
C SER A 111 -9.52 -1.03 27.56
N PRO A 112 -9.93 -0.21 28.56
CA PRO A 112 -9.69 -0.51 29.97
C PRO A 112 -10.55 -1.67 30.51
N GLU A 113 -11.58 -2.07 29.75
CA GLU A 113 -12.49 -3.14 30.13
C GLU A 113 -12.43 -4.30 29.14
N SER A 114 -12.68 -5.52 29.64
CA SER A 114 -12.67 -6.74 28.83
C SER A 114 -13.94 -6.86 27.97
N GLY A 115 -13.83 -7.59 26.86
CA GLY A 115 -14.97 -7.94 26.01
C GLY A 115 -15.46 -6.79 25.13
N ARG A 116 -14.67 -5.72 24.96
CA ARG A 116 -15.00 -4.65 24.03
C ARG A 116 -14.80 -5.12 22.59
N THR A 117 -15.84 -4.98 21.78
CA THR A 117 -15.87 -5.39 20.39
C THR A 117 -16.29 -4.25 19.49
N VAL A 118 -15.79 -4.23 18.26
CA VAL A 118 -16.29 -3.35 17.19
C VAL A 118 -16.64 -4.16 15.96
N ARG A 119 -17.54 -3.62 15.14
CA ARG A 119 -17.81 -4.10 13.79
C ARG A 119 -17.07 -3.25 12.79
N ILE A 120 -16.46 -3.91 11.83
CA ILE A 120 -15.79 -3.26 10.71
C ILE A 120 -16.65 -3.43 9.47
N PHE A 121 -16.79 -2.35 8.71
CA PHE A 121 -17.42 -2.34 7.39
C PHE A 121 -16.44 -1.76 6.38
N ILE A 122 -16.35 -2.39 5.21
CA ILE A 122 -15.52 -1.93 4.09
C ILE A 122 -16.45 -1.63 2.93
N ASN A 123 -16.42 -0.41 2.40
CA ASN A 123 -17.27 0.05 1.31
C ASN A 123 -18.76 -0.24 1.58
N GLN A 124 -19.22 0.01 2.81
CA GLN A 124 -20.58 -0.25 3.34
C GLN A 124 -20.95 -1.73 3.52
N GLY A 125 -20.09 -2.67 3.11
CA GLY A 125 -20.27 -4.10 3.36
C GLY A 125 -19.78 -4.52 4.74
N TYR A 126 -20.56 -5.33 5.46
CA TYR A 126 -20.11 -5.91 6.74
C TYR A 126 -18.89 -6.80 6.53
N TYR A 127 -17.81 -6.53 7.28
CA TYR A 127 -16.56 -7.26 7.17
C TYR A 127 -16.39 -8.25 8.32
N GLY A 128 -16.65 -7.84 9.56
CA GLY A 128 -16.49 -8.71 10.71
C GLY A 128 -16.66 -8.00 12.04
N ILE A 129 -16.57 -8.79 13.13
CA ILE A 129 -16.54 -8.31 14.51
C ILE A 129 -15.22 -8.69 15.15
N TYR A 130 -14.58 -7.74 15.82
CA TYR A 130 -13.25 -7.91 16.41
C TYR A 130 -13.25 -7.55 17.88
N THR A 131 -12.70 -8.43 18.70
CA THR A 131 -12.50 -8.20 20.14
C THR A 131 -11.14 -7.56 20.39
N PHE A 132 -11.15 -6.57 21.27
CA PHE A 132 -9.97 -5.85 21.73
C PHE A 132 -9.53 -6.38 23.10
N GLU A 133 -8.23 -6.51 23.27
CA GLU A 133 -7.67 -6.93 24.55
C GLU A 133 -7.73 -5.78 25.56
N VAL A 134 -7.72 -6.12 26.84
CA VAL A 134 -7.63 -5.09 27.89
C VAL A 134 -6.28 -4.36 27.79
N THR A 135 -6.32 -3.05 27.90
CA THR A 135 -5.17 -2.17 28.14
C THR A 135 -5.22 -1.72 29.60
N THR A 136 -4.18 -2.01 30.37
CA THR A 136 -4.15 -1.76 31.83
C THR A 136 -4.08 -0.27 32.20
N THR A 137 -3.80 0.62 31.24
CA THR A 137 -3.61 2.07 31.38
C THR A 137 -3.78 2.73 30.01
N ILE A 138 -3.91 4.07 29.93
CA ILE A 138 -3.86 4.80 28.64
C ILE A 138 -2.51 4.65 27.92
N ASN A 139 -1.52 4.10 28.63
CA ASN A 139 -0.17 3.80 28.20
C ASN A 139 0.30 2.55 28.96
N PRO A 140 0.33 1.35 28.35
CA PRO A 140 0.52 1.14 26.92
C PRO A 140 -0.76 1.12 26.09
N VAL A 141 -0.74 1.88 25.01
CA VAL A 141 -1.59 1.70 23.82
C VAL A 141 -1.27 0.35 23.17
N LYS A 142 -2.29 -0.40 22.77
CA LYS A 142 -2.14 -1.63 21.99
C LYS A 142 -2.48 -1.38 20.53
N ASN A 143 -1.95 -2.21 19.64
CA ASN A 143 -2.38 -2.28 18.24
C ASN A 143 -3.21 -3.55 18.03
N LYS A 144 -4.27 -3.42 17.23
CA LYS A 144 -5.05 -4.55 16.72
C LYS A 144 -4.89 -4.55 15.20
N ASP A 145 -4.25 -5.60 14.71
CA ASP A 145 -4.05 -5.78 13.27
C ASP A 145 -5.17 -6.67 12.71
N VAL A 146 -5.73 -6.24 11.59
CA VAL A 146 -6.78 -6.95 10.85
C VAL A 146 -6.43 -6.92 9.37
N GLU A 147 -6.39 -8.09 8.73
CA GLU A 147 -6.30 -8.15 7.27
C GLU A 147 -7.63 -7.71 6.67
N ILE A 148 -7.59 -6.76 5.74
CA ILE A 148 -8.76 -6.25 5.01
C ILE A 148 -8.49 -6.26 3.51
N THR A 149 -9.53 -6.43 2.70
CA THR A 149 -9.41 -6.33 1.24
C THR A 149 -9.87 -4.95 0.79
N LEU A 150 -9.00 -4.21 0.11
CA LEU A 150 -9.32 -2.91 -0.48
C LEU A 150 -9.33 -3.01 -2.01
N GLN A 151 -10.15 -2.18 -2.64
CA GLN A 151 -10.19 -1.98 -4.09
C GLN A 151 -9.17 -0.91 -4.49
N ASN A 152 -8.64 -0.95 -5.71
CA ASN A 152 -7.88 0.19 -6.24
C ASN A 152 -8.73 1.47 -6.19
N GLY A 153 -8.16 2.57 -5.71
CA GLY A 153 -8.85 3.84 -5.53
C GLY A 153 -9.40 4.03 -4.11
N THR A 154 -10.45 4.85 -4.01
CA THR A 154 -11.06 5.22 -2.74
C THR A 154 -11.84 4.06 -2.12
N ASN A 155 -11.57 3.79 -0.84
CA ASN A 155 -12.30 2.87 0.00
C ASN A 155 -12.74 3.58 1.27
N ILE A 156 -13.91 3.19 1.78
CA ILE A 156 -14.44 3.65 3.06
C ILE A 156 -14.33 2.53 4.08
N ILE A 157 -13.69 2.82 5.21
CA ILE A 157 -13.58 1.91 6.35
C ILE A 157 -14.39 2.52 7.49
N GLU A 158 -15.45 1.85 7.91
CA GLU A 158 -16.29 2.26 9.04
C GLU A 158 -16.10 1.30 10.22
N ILE A 159 -15.97 1.85 11.42
CA ILE A 159 -15.92 1.12 12.68
C ILE A 159 -17.09 1.57 13.56
N SER A 160 -17.88 0.61 14.05
CA SER A 160 -19.08 0.84 14.88
C SER A 160 -19.21 -0.15 16.04
#